data_AF-A0A950JR78-F1
#
_entry.id   AF-A0A950JR78-F1
#
_cell.length_a   1.000
_cell.length_b   1.000
_cell.length_c   1.000
_cell.angle_alpha   90.00
_cell.angle_beta   90.00
_cell.angle_gamma   90.00
#
_symmetry.space_group_name_H-M   'P 1'
#
loop_
_entity.id
_entity.type
_entity.pdbx_description
1 polymer ?
#
loop_
_entity_poly.entity_id
_entity_poly.type
_entity_poly.pdbx_seq_one_letter_code
_entity_poly.pdbx_strand_id
1 'polypeptide(L)'
;MNNWKACMMAAVAAAGVVSGAKGAEVAVDQKDLKFVPDVVTLKAGDSIRFTDTDRIAHDVTIDSPGGASEDKGMAEYNQHIVVKFDKAGAYQAHCRIHPQMHMTIMVRP
;
A
#
# COMPACT_ATOMS: atom_id res chain seq x y z
N MET A 1 -31.46 32.57 53.80
CA MET A 1 -32.64 31.76 53.45
C MET A 1 -32.65 31.56 51.95
N ASN A 2 -32.40 30.32 51.55
CA ASN A 2 -32.81 29.60 50.34
C ASN A 2 -32.33 30.12 48.97
N ASN A 3 -31.37 29.51 48.27
CA ASN A 3 -31.19 28.14 47.71
C ASN A 3 -31.56 28.10 46.21
N TRP A 4 -30.80 27.26 45.47
CA TRP A 4 -31.26 26.44 44.34
C TRP A 4 -31.20 27.05 42.92
N LYS A 5 -30.12 26.75 42.20
CA LYS A 5 -30.13 25.96 40.94
C LYS A 5 -28.72 25.92 40.34
N ALA A 6 -28.06 24.78 40.53
CA ALA A 6 -26.93 24.40 39.71
C ALA A 6 -27.40 24.23 38.26
N CYS A 7 -26.82 24.97 37.33
CA CYS A 7 -26.84 24.60 35.92
C CYS A 7 -25.63 23.69 35.70
N MET A 8 -25.89 22.40 35.52
CA MET A 8 -24.91 21.43 35.05
C MET A 8 -24.30 21.95 33.74
N MET A 9 -23.01 22.26 33.76
CA MET A 9 -22.24 22.32 32.52
C MET A 9 -22.17 20.89 31.98
N ALA A 10 -22.94 20.60 30.93
CA ALA A 10 -22.71 19.43 30.11
C ALA A 10 -21.36 19.62 29.40
N ALA A 11 -20.32 18.94 29.87
CA ALA A 11 -19.08 18.82 29.14
C ALA A 11 -19.35 17.98 27.88
N VAL A 12 -19.43 18.65 26.72
CA VAL A 12 -19.43 17.98 25.42
C VAL A 12 -18.01 17.42 25.23
N ALA A 13 -17.84 16.12 25.46
CA ALA A 13 -16.63 15.42 25.06
C ALA A 13 -16.57 15.42 23.53
N ALA A 14 -15.76 16.30 22.96
CA ALA A 14 -15.39 16.23 21.55
C ALA A 14 -14.56 14.96 21.35
N ALA A 15 -15.20 13.89 20.89
CA ALA A 15 -14.51 12.72 20.37
C ALA A 15 -13.79 13.15 19.10
N GLY A 16 -12.52 13.52 19.24
CA GLY A 16 -11.64 13.75 18.11
C GLY A 16 -11.55 12.47 17.29
N VAL A 17 -12.13 12.47 16.10
CA VAL A 17 -11.85 11.46 15.08
C VAL A 17 -10.36 11.57 14.75
N VAL A 18 -9.57 10.69 15.34
CA VAL A 18 -8.16 10.54 14.99
C VAL A 18 -8.15 9.90 13.60
N SER A 19 -8.27 10.72 12.55
CA SER A 19 -7.97 10.29 11.19
C SER A 19 -6.47 10.04 11.16
N GLY A 20 -6.07 8.79 11.43
CA GLY A 20 -4.70 8.35 11.19
C GLY A 20 -4.37 8.69 9.74
N ALA A 21 -3.30 9.46 9.52
CA ALA A 21 -2.88 9.80 8.17
C ALA A 21 -2.67 8.51 7.37
N LYS A 22 -3.49 8.31 6.34
CA LYS A 22 -3.34 7.17 5.43
C LYS A 22 -2.05 7.39 4.64
N GLY A 23 -1.15 6.40 4.62
CA GLY A 23 0.07 6.44 3.82
C GLY A 23 -0.25 6.70 2.34
N ALA A 24 0.72 7.23 1.61
CA ALA A 24 0.57 7.49 0.18
C ALA A 24 0.34 6.18 -0.59
N GLU A 25 -0.30 6.29 -1.75
CA GLU A 25 -0.48 5.18 -2.67
C GLU A 25 0.22 5.53 -3.98
N VAL A 26 1.21 4.72 -4.37
CA VAL A 26 1.96 4.87 -5.62
C VAL A 26 1.37 3.91 -6.66
N ALA A 27 1.14 4.39 -7.87
CA ALA A 27 0.66 3.55 -8.97
C ALA A 27 1.84 2.86 -9.68
N VAL A 28 1.70 1.57 -9.93
CA VAL A 28 2.56 0.76 -10.80
C VAL A 28 1.66 -0.02 -11.74
N ASP A 29 1.95 0.04 -13.04
CA ASP A 29 1.25 -0.76 -14.05
C ASP A 29 2.11 -1.96 -14.47
N GLN A 30 1.47 -3.04 -14.91
CA GLN A 30 2.10 -4.14 -15.62
C GLN A 30 1.76 -3.95 -17.09
N LYS A 31 2.76 -3.59 -17.89
CA LYS A 31 2.58 -3.25 -19.30
C LYS A 31 3.83 -3.58 -20.12
N ASP A 32 3.62 -4.10 -21.32
CA ASP A 32 4.68 -4.47 -22.26
C ASP A 32 5.72 -5.42 -21.64
N LEU A 33 5.23 -6.42 -20.88
CA LEU A 33 6.06 -7.36 -20.11
C LEU A 33 7.01 -6.67 -19.11
N LYS A 34 6.56 -5.60 -18.44
CA LYS A 34 7.32 -4.85 -17.43
C LYS A 34 6.43 -4.32 -16.32
N PHE A 35 7.01 -4.08 -15.16
CA PHE A 35 6.46 -3.15 -14.18
C PHE A 35 6.82 -1.72 -14.58
N VAL A 36 5.86 -0.80 -14.53
CA VAL A 36 6.02 0.60 -14.94
C VAL A 36 5.48 1.53 -13.85
N PRO A 37 6.35 2.29 -13.16
CA PRO A 37 7.82 2.24 -13.22
C PRO A 37 8.41 0.94 -12.62
N ASP A 38 9.63 0.60 -13.01
CA ASP A 38 10.40 -0.55 -12.49
C ASP A 38 11.21 -0.21 -11.22
N VAL A 39 11.22 1.06 -10.80
CA VAL A 39 11.79 1.50 -9.53
C VAL A 39 10.85 2.50 -8.87
N VAL A 40 10.54 2.28 -7.60
CA VAL A 40 9.78 3.23 -6.77
C VAL A 40 10.45 3.44 -5.42
N THR A 41 10.25 4.63 -4.85
CA THR A 41 10.64 4.95 -3.48
C THR A 41 9.39 5.30 -2.67
N LEU A 42 9.22 4.64 -1.54
CA LEU A 42 8.09 4.78 -0.61
C LEU A 42 8.59 5.24 0.76
N LYS A 43 7.67 5.72 1.60
CA LYS A 43 7.84 5.80 3.05
C LYS A 43 7.16 4.61 3.72
N ALA A 44 7.62 4.24 4.91
CA ALA A 44 6.97 3.21 5.72
C ALA A 44 5.51 3.59 5.98
N GLY A 45 4.60 2.66 5.69
CA GLY A 45 3.16 2.85 5.78
C GLY A 45 2.49 3.23 4.45
N ASP A 46 3.27 3.57 3.42
CA ASP A 46 2.76 3.75 2.05
C ASP A 46 2.38 2.40 1.41
N SER A 47 1.74 2.47 0.26
CA SER A 47 1.30 1.32 -0.52
C SER A 47 1.58 1.50 -2.01
N ILE A 48 1.60 0.39 -2.73
CA ILE A 48 1.60 0.37 -4.19
C ILE A 48 0.26 -0.19 -4.66
N ARG A 49 -0.40 0.51 -5.57
CA ARG A 49 -1.47 -0.03 -6.40
C ARG A 49 -0.86 -0.59 -7.67
N PHE A 50 -0.81 -1.92 -7.76
CA PHE A 50 -0.47 -2.62 -9.00
C PHE A 50 -1.71 -2.71 -9.86
N THR A 51 -1.60 -2.36 -11.14
CA THR A 51 -2.63 -2.59 -12.17
C THR A 51 -2.03 -3.45 -13.25
N ASP A 52 -2.83 -4.28 -13.92
CA ASP A 52 -2.40 -5.00 -15.12
C ASP A 52 -3.20 -4.52 -16.32
N THR A 53 -2.62 -3.61 -17.10
CA THR A 53 -3.22 -3.16 -18.38
C THR A 53 -2.62 -3.86 -19.60
N ASP A 54 -1.82 -4.90 -19.40
CA ASP A 54 -1.27 -5.72 -20.48
C ASP A 54 -2.32 -6.71 -21.03
N ARG A 55 -2.12 -7.22 -22.25
CA ARG A 55 -3.01 -8.24 -22.85
C ARG A 55 -2.56 -9.67 -22.55
N ILE A 56 -1.47 -9.82 -21.81
CA ILE A 56 -0.90 -11.09 -21.36
C ILE A 56 -1.02 -11.11 -19.84
N ALA A 57 -1.41 -12.24 -19.27
CA ALA A 57 -1.64 -12.35 -17.84
C ALA A 57 -0.34 -12.23 -17.03
N HIS A 58 -0.38 -11.43 -15.97
CA HIS A 58 0.73 -11.26 -15.03
C HIS A 58 0.31 -11.53 -13.59
N ASP A 59 1.30 -11.83 -12.75
CA ASP A 59 1.15 -11.89 -11.30
C ASP A 59 2.20 -11.02 -10.59
N VAL A 60 1.95 -10.73 -9.31
CA VAL A 60 2.86 -9.97 -8.47
C VAL A 60 3.32 -10.84 -7.30
N THR A 61 4.60 -11.16 -7.25
CA THR A 61 5.25 -11.76 -6.07
C THR A 61 6.20 -10.74 -5.45
N ILE A 62 6.15 -10.60 -4.12
CA ILE A 62 6.99 -9.65 -3.37
C ILE A 62 8.04 -10.39 -2.56
N ASP A 63 9.30 -10.07 -2.81
CA ASP A 63 10.44 -10.53 -2.03
C ASP A 63 10.84 -9.45 -1.03
N SER A 64 10.76 -9.80 0.25
CA SER A 64 11.14 -8.93 1.36
C SER A 64 12.66 -8.91 1.58
N PRO A 65 13.20 -7.84 2.22
CA PRO A 65 14.62 -7.78 2.59
C PRO A 65 15.08 -8.94 3.48
N GLY A 66 14.16 -9.58 4.21
CA GLY A 66 14.43 -10.72 5.08
C GLY A 66 14.42 -12.08 4.37
N GLY A 67 14.25 -12.11 3.04
CA GLY A 67 14.24 -13.33 2.25
C GLY A 67 12.89 -14.07 2.20
N ALA A 68 11.85 -13.55 2.84
CA ALA A 68 10.50 -14.07 2.66
C ALA A 68 9.94 -13.61 1.30
N SER A 69 9.27 -14.52 0.59
CA SER A 69 8.62 -14.27 -0.70
C SER A 69 7.12 -14.53 -0.57
N GLU A 70 6.30 -13.60 -1.05
CA GLU A 70 4.85 -13.65 -0.93
C GLU A 70 4.17 -13.39 -2.27
N ASP A 71 3.43 -14.39 -2.76
CA ASP A 71 2.56 -14.27 -3.93
C ASP A 71 1.33 -13.43 -3.59
N LYS A 72 1.12 -12.33 -4.32
CA LYS A 72 -0.05 -11.44 -4.21
C LYS A 72 -1.09 -11.72 -5.30
N GLY A 73 -0.79 -12.60 -6.25
CA GLY A 73 -1.62 -12.94 -7.38
C GLY A 73 -1.74 -11.81 -8.39
N MET A 74 -2.87 -11.84 -9.10
CA MET A 74 -3.24 -11.16 -10.36
C MET A 74 -3.30 -12.18 -11.50
N ALA A 75 -4.37 -12.09 -12.30
CA ALA A 75 -4.64 -12.97 -13.42
C ALA A 75 -5.60 -12.36 -14.46
N GLU A 76 -6.36 -11.33 -14.09
CA GLU A 76 -7.39 -10.74 -14.94
C GLU A 76 -6.95 -9.42 -15.55
N TYR A 77 -7.39 -9.16 -16.79
CA TYR A 77 -7.16 -7.89 -17.47
C TYR A 77 -7.78 -6.71 -16.70
N ASN A 78 -7.02 -5.62 -16.56
CA ASN A 78 -7.36 -4.43 -15.76
C ASN A 78 -7.64 -4.72 -14.27
N GLN A 79 -7.23 -5.89 -13.77
CA GLN A 79 -7.23 -6.14 -12.33
C GLN A 79 -6.26 -5.18 -11.65
N HIS A 80 -6.59 -4.82 -10.40
CA HIS A 80 -5.65 -4.13 -9.54
C HIS A 80 -5.64 -4.74 -8.14
N ILE A 81 -4.48 -4.66 -7.49
CA ILE A 81 -4.28 -5.00 -6.09
C ILE A 81 -3.55 -3.87 -5.39
N VAL A 82 -3.71 -3.76 -4.07
CA VAL A 82 -2.98 -2.78 -3.25
C VAL A 82 -2.13 -3.54 -2.24
N VAL A 83 -0.82 -3.29 -2.28
CA VAL A 83 0.16 -3.91 -1.37
C VAL A 83 0.74 -2.83 -0.48
N LYS A 84 0.66 -3.01 0.83
CA LYS A 84 1.14 -2.06 1.83
C LYS A 84 2.56 -2.43 2.30
N PHE A 85 3.39 -1.42 2.52
CA PHE A 85 4.79 -1.56 2.90
C PHE A 85 5.07 -0.85 4.23
N ASP A 86 4.93 -1.57 5.35
CA ASP A 86 5.06 -1.00 6.70
C ASP A 86 6.48 -0.97 7.26
N LYS A 87 7.44 -1.64 6.61
CA LYS A 87 8.81 -1.76 7.09
C LYS A 87 9.77 -1.17 6.06
N ALA A 88 10.73 -0.38 6.54
CA ALA A 88 11.80 0.12 5.70
C ALA A 88 12.67 -1.02 5.18
N GLY A 89 13.21 -0.87 3.98
CA GLY A 89 14.05 -1.87 3.32
C GLY A 89 13.95 -1.85 1.80
N ALA A 90 14.83 -2.62 1.16
CA ALA A 90 14.78 -2.88 -0.27
C ALA A 90 13.99 -4.16 -0.55
N TYR A 91 12.87 -4.01 -1.23
CA TYR A 91 12.02 -5.12 -1.68
C TYR A 91 12.20 -5.30 -3.19
N GLN A 92 11.98 -6.52 -3.67
CA GLN A 92 11.79 -6.77 -5.09
C GLN A 92 10.35 -7.20 -5.33
N ALA A 93 9.77 -6.79 -6.45
CA ALA A 93 8.60 -7.47 -6.99
C ALA A 93 8.99 -8.16 -8.30
N HIS A 94 8.43 -9.33 -8.54
CA HIS A 94 8.64 -10.06 -9.79
C HIS A 94 7.34 -10.74 -10.24
N CYS A 95 7.25 -11.02 -11.54
CA CYS A 95 6.21 -11.90 -12.09
C CYS A 95 6.79 -13.30 -12.24
N ARG A 96 6.10 -14.32 -11.73
CA ARG A 96 6.53 -15.73 -11.81
C ARG A 96 6.28 -16.33 -13.18
N ILE A 97 5.31 -15.81 -13.93
CA ILE A 97 4.97 -16.24 -15.28
C ILE A 97 6.03 -15.75 -16.29
N HIS A 98 6.58 -14.56 -16.04
CA HIS A 98 7.55 -13.90 -16.91
C HIS A 98 8.84 -13.57 -16.13
N PRO A 99 9.84 -14.48 -16.11
CA PRO A 99 11.01 -14.35 -15.24
C PRO A 99 11.91 -13.14 -15.48
N GLN A 100 11.69 -12.33 -16.51
CA GLN A 100 12.42 -11.10 -16.80
C GLN A 100 11.71 -9.84 -16.27
N MET A 101 10.50 -10.00 -15.70
CA MET A 101 9.75 -8.90 -15.11
C MET A 101 10.11 -8.76 -13.65
N HIS A 102 10.79 -7.67 -13.33
CA HIS A 102 11.20 -7.33 -11.97
C HIS A 102 11.09 -5.82 -11.76
N MET A 103 10.87 -5.42 -10.51
CA MET A 103 10.99 -4.03 -10.08
C MET A 103 11.58 -3.94 -8.67
N THR A 104 12.22 -2.82 -8.38
CA THR A 104 12.78 -2.51 -7.07
C THR A 104 11.92 -1.49 -6.32
N ILE A 105 11.62 -1.82 -5.07
CA ILE A 105 10.79 -1.00 -4.18
C ILE A 105 11.64 -0.61 -2.98
N MET A 106 12.04 0.66 -2.91
CA MET A 106 12.83 1.20 -1.81
C MET A 106 11.92 1.84 -0.77
N VAL A 107 11.77 1.24 0.40
CA VAL A 107 10.97 1.78 1.50
C VAL A 107 11.87 2.47 2.50
N ARG A 108 11.64 3.77 2.72
CA ARG A 108 12.36 4.59 3.69
C ARG A 108 11.55 4.72 4.99
N PRO A 109 12.19 5.01 6.13
CA PRO A 109 11.48 5.31 7.37
C PRO A 109 10.47 6.45 7.25
#